data_AF-A0A8X8BRI3-F1
#
_entry.id   AF-A0A8X8BRI3-F1
#
_cell.length_a   1.000
_cell.length_b   1.000
_cell.length_c   1.000
_cell.angle_alpha   90.00
_cell.angle_beta   90.00
_cell.angle_gamma   90.00
#
_symmetry.space_group_name_H-M   'P 1'
#
loop_
_entity.id
_entity.type
_entity.pdbx_description
1 polymer ?
#
loop_
_entity_poly.entity_id
_entity_poly.type
_entity_poly.pdbx_seq_one_letter_code
_entity_poly.pdbx_strand_id
1 'polypeptide(L)'
;MREVERVAHFLGHTLDKVTIQEIVKHTAFDMMKDNPMTNASIFPTSILDLSISPFMRKGQVGDWKNYFTVAQNERFEEEYRRRMAETSLRFRTEL
;
A
#
# COMPACT_ATOMS: atom_id res chain seq x y z
N MET A 1 -9.62 -9.67 3.02
CA MET A 1 -10.97 -9.80 3.60
C MET A 1 -11.03 -9.15 4.97
N ARG A 2 -10.25 -9.60 5.97
CA ARG A 2 -10.26 -9.04 7.35
C ARG A 2 -10.28 -7.51 7.43
N GLU A 3 -9.37 -6.81 6.74
CA GLU A 3 -9.32 -5.34 6.83
C GLU A 3 -10.55 -4.66 6.19
N VAL A 4 -11.12 -5.25 5.13
CA VAL A 4 -12.36 -4.75 4.52
C VAL A 4 -13.54 -4.90 5.48
N GLU A 5 -13.65 -6.04 6.16
CA GLU A 5 -14.68 -6.27 7.20
C GLU A 5 -14.53 -5.28 8.36
N ARG A 6 -13.30 -5.02 8.81
CA ARG A 6 -13.02 -4.04 9.87
C ARG A 6 -13.44 -2.62 9.46
N VAL A 7 -13.13 -2.21 8.23
CA VAL A 7 -13.56 -0.90 7.70
C VAL A 7 -15.08 -0.82 7.58
N ALA A 8 -15.73 -1.86 7.06
CA ALA A 8 -17.19 -1.91 6.96
C ALA A 8 -17.85 -1.77 8.35
N HIS A 9 -17.37 -2.53 9.33
CA HIS A 9 -17.86 -2.46 10.70
C HIS A 9 -17.63 -1.07 11.33
N PHE A 10 -16.45 -0.48 11.13
CA PHE A 10 -16.15 0.87 11.61
C PHE A 10 -17.10 1.94 11.04
N LEU A 11 -17.51 1.77 9.78
CA LEU A 11 -18.48 2.63 9.12
C LEU A 11 -19.94 2.30 9.50
N GLY A 12 -20.18 1.34 10.39
CA GLY A 12 -21.53 0.94 10.82
C GLY A 12 -22.26 0.03 9.83
N HIS A 13 -21.54 -0.59 8.89
CA HIS A 13 -22.10 -1.51 7.90
C HIS A 13 -21.83 -2.97 8.26
N THR A 14 -22.86 -3.81 8.11
CA THR A 14 -22.73 -5.27 8.07
C THR A 14 -22.94 -5.72 6.64
N LEU A 15 -21.88 -6.23 6.01
CA LEU A 15 -21.89 -6.70 4.64
C LEU A 15 -21.87 -8.23 4.62
N ASP A 16 -22.57 -8.83 3.67
CA ASP A 16 -22.49 -10.27 3.47
C ASP A 16 -21.13 -10.65 2.85
N LYS A 17 -20.81 -11.94 2.92
CA LYS A 17 -19.52 -12.46 2.47
C LYS A 17 -19.28 -12.26 0.97
N VAL A 18 -20.33 -12.33 0.14
CA VAL A 18 -20.21 -12.15 -1.32
C VAL A 18 -19.83 -10.71 -1.60
N THR A 19 -20.52 -9.74 -1.00
CA THR A 19 -20.18 -8.31 -1.14
C THR A 19 -18.74 -8.02 -0.69
N ILE A 20 -18.30 -8.58 0.45
CA ILE A 20 -16.90 -8.44 0.91
C ILE A 20 -15.91 -9.03 -0.10
N GLN A 21 -16.22 -10.18 -0.68
CA GLN A 21 -15.37 -10.83 -1.69
C GLN A 21 -15.27 -9.98 -2.97
N GLU A 22 -16.38 -9.39 -3.42
CA GLU A 22 -16.39 -8.49 -4.57
C GLU A 22 -15.56 -7.23 -4.31
N ILE A 23 -15.70 -6.61 -3.14
CA ILE A 23 -14.86 -5.45 -2.77
C ILE A 23 -13.38 -5.83 -2.78
N VAL A 24 -13.00 -6.95 -2.16
CA VAL A 24 -11.61 -7.42 -2.14
C VAL A 24 -11.09 -7.67 -3.55
N LYS A 25 -11.90 -8.25 -4.44
CA LYS A 25 -11.53 -8.45 -5.84
C LYS A 25 -11.29 -7.12 -6.53
N HIS A 26 -12.25 -6.20 -6.50
CA HIS A 26 -12.16 -4.92 -7.21
C HIS A 26 -11.08 -3.98 -6.65
N THR A 27 -10.71 -4.13 -5.38
CA THR A 27 -9.64 -3.38 -4.72
C THR A 27 -8.29 -4.11 -4.72
N ALA A 28 -8.19 -5.27 -5.38
CA ALA A 28 -6.92 -5.94 -5.57
C ALA A 28 -5.99 -5.08 -6.45
N PHE A 29 -4.68 -5.17 -6.20
CA PHE A 29 -3.69 -4.33 -6.89
C PHE A 29 -3.80 -4.41 -8.41
N ASP A 30 -3.86 -5.61 -8.99
CA ASP A 30 -3.95 -5.79 -10.44
C ASP A 30 -5.25 -5.17 -11.00
N MET A 31 -6.37 -5.33 -10.30
CA MET A 31 -7.65 -4.73 -10.71
C MET A 31 -7.61 -3.20 -10.68
N MET A 32 -7.00 -2.61 -9.65
CA MET A 32 -6.85 -1.15 -9.54
C MET A 32 -5.79 -0.59 -10.50
N LYS A 33 -4.77 -1.37 -10.81
CA LYS A 33 -3.72 -1.02 -11.78
C LYS A 33 -4.26 -0.89 -13.19
N ASP A 34 -5.19 -1.75 -13.57
CA ASP A 34 -5.79 -1.73 -14.92
C ASP A 34 -6.98 -0.77 -15.03
N ASN A 35 -7.54 -0.30 -13.91
CA ASN A 35 -8.67 0.62 -13.90
C ASN A 35 -8.22 2.10 -14.06
N PRO A 36 -8.61 2.79 -15.16
CA PRO A 36 -8.25 4.18 -15.41
C PRO A 36 -8.69 5.15 -14.31
N MET A 37 -9.79 4.83 -13.60
CA MET A 37 -10.32 5.68 -12.52
C MET A 37 -9.49 5.61 -11.23
N THR A 38 -8.54 4.67 -11.13
CA THR A 38 -7.71 4.47 -9.94
C THR A 38 -6.21 4.48 -10.21
N ASN A 39 -5.77 4.21 -11.44
CA ASN A 39 -4.34 4.09 -11.77
C ASN A 39 -3.64 5.41 -12.13
N ALA A 40 -4.34 6.55 -11.97
CA ALA A 40 -3.84 7.89 -12.25
C ALA A 40 -3.56 8.22 -13.74
N SER A 41 -3.99 7.38 -14.68
CA SER A 41 -3.80 7.63 -16.13
C SER A 41 -4.62 8.81 -16.68
N ILE A 42 -5.62 9.28 -15.93
CA ILE A 42 -6.41 10.46 -16.28
C ILE A 42 -5.63 11.78 -16.16
N PHE A 43 -4.50 11.79 -15.44
CA PHE A 43 -3.69 12.98 -15.29
C PHE A 43 -2.78 13.20 -16.51
N PRO A 44 -2.62 14.44 -16.99
CA PRO A 44 -1.69 14.73 -18.09
C PRO A 44 -0.25 14.51 -17.65
N THR A 45 0.62 14.17 -18.61
CA THR A 45 2.07 13.95 -18.40
C THR A 45 2.78 15.14 -17.75
N SER A 46 2.29 16.37 -17.96
CA SER A 46 2.80 17.59 -17.32
C SER A 46 2.59 17.62 -15.81
N ILE A 47 1.64 16.84 -15.29
CA ILE A 47 1.37 16.69 -13.85
C ILE A 47 1.98 15.38 -13.35
N LEU A 48 1.76 14.27 -14.07
CA LEU A 48 2.24 12.95 -13.68
C LEU A 48 2.67 12.13 -14.90
N ASP A 49 3.98 12.03 -15.11
CA ASP A 49 4.55 11.21 -16.18
C ASP A 49 4.69 9.74 -15.77
N LEU A 50 3.69 8.94 -16.14
CA LEU A 50 3.64 7.51 -15.86
C LEU A 50 4.63 6.67 -16.69
N SER A 51 5.29 7.26 -17.71
CA SER A 51 6.32 6.56 -18.50
C SER A 51 7.63 6.42 -17.74
N ILE A 52 7.93 7.35 -16.83
CA ILE A 52 9.10 7.29 -15.95
C ILE A 52 8.90 6.21 -14.88
N SER A 53 7.73 6.23 -14.23
CA SER A 53 7.33 5.18 -13.30
C SER A 53 5.81 5.13 -13.18
N PRO A 54 5.18 3.94 -13.29
CA PRO A 54 3.75 3.83 -13.11
C PRO A 54 3.37 4.11 -11.65
N PHE A 55 2.25 4.82 -11.44
CA PHE A 55 1.71 5.12 -10.11
C PHE A 55 1.43 3.83 -9.32
N MET A 56 0.74 2.88 -9.95
CA MET A 56 0.56 1.53 -9.44
C MET A 56 1.82 0.69 -9.75
N ARG A 57 2.89 0.91 -8.97
CA ARG A 57 4.24 0.40 -9.26
C ARG A 57 4.43 -1.12 -9.07
N LYS A 58 4.35 -1.59 -7.81
CA LYS A 58 4.51 -3.02 -7.47
C LYS A 58 3.46 -3.58 -6.51
N GLY A 59 2.92 -2.76 -5.59
CA GLY A 59 1.86 -3.20 -4.67
C GLY A 59 2.28 -4.28 -3.66
N GLN A 60 3.56 -4.33 -3.28
CA GLN A 60 4.13 -5.40 -2.45
C GLN A 60 4.86 -4.86 -1.22
N VAL A 61 4.72 -5.56 -0.10
CA VAL A 61 5.48 -5.29 1.14
C VAL A 61 6.85 -5.94 1.03
N GLY A 62 7.89 -5.25 1.50
CA GLY A 62 9.27 -5.76 1.50
C GLY A 62 10.12 -5.38 0.29
N ASP A 63 9.54 -4.74 -0.73
CA ASP A 63 10.28 -4.37 -1.96
C ASP A 63 11.45 -3.40 -1.71
N TRP A 64 11.46 -2.69 -0.56
CA TRP A 64 12.57 -1.83 -0.14
C TRP A 64 13.92 -2.57 -0.10
N LYS A 65 13.91 -3.88 0.16
CA LYS A 65 15.12 -4.74 0.19
C LYS A 65 15.85 -4.80 -1.17
N ASN A 66 15.14 -4.52 -2.26
CA ASN A 66 15.74 -4.46 -3.60
C ASN A 66 16.50 -3.15 -3.87
N TYR A 67 16.39 -2.16 -2.98
CA TYR A 67 16.94 -0.82 -3.18
C TYR A 67 17.91 -0.41 -2.08
N PHE A 68 17.66 -0.84 -0.84
CA PHE A 68 18.53 -0.51 0.29
C PHE A 68 19.77 -1.40 0.29
N THR A 69 20.95 -0.76 0.30
CA THR A 69 22.17 -1.48 0.66
C THR A 69 22.18 -1.80 2.14
N VAL A 70 22.99 -2.78 2.55
CA VAL A 70 23.15 -3.15 3.97
C VAL A 70 23.52 -1.93 4.81
N ALA A 71 24.52 -1.15 4.38
CA ALA A 71 24.97 0.05 5.10
C ALA A 71 23.89 1.15 5.19
N GLN A 72 23.08 1.33 4.14
CA GLN A 72 21.95 2.27 4.19
C GLN A 72 20.89 1.81 5.19
N ASN A 73 20.59 0.50 5.21
CA ASN A 73 19.61 -0.05 6.12
C ASN A 73 20.07 0.04 7.59
N GLU A 74 21.33 -0.27 7.88
CA GLU A 74 21.89 -0.14 9.23
C GLU A 74 21.76 1.29 9.77
N ARG A 75 22.14 2.28 8.95
CA ARG A 75 22.00 3.70 9.30
C ARG A 75 20.54 4.12 9.46
N PHE A 76 19.65 3.62 8.60
CA PHE A 76 18.22 3.90 8.70
C PHE A 76 17.62 3.34 9.98
N GLU A 77 17.92 2.08 10.30
CA GLU A 77 17.42 1.38 11.48
C GLU A 77 17.89 2.00 12.80
N GLU A 78 19.13 2.49 12.85
CA GLU A 78 19.64 3.25 14.01
C GLU A 78 18.79 4.50 14.27
N GLU A 79 18.59 5.32 13.25
CA GLU A 79 17.81 6.55 13.37
C GLU A 79 16.32 6.27 13.60
N TYR A 80 15.77 5.23 12.96
CA TYR A 80 14.39 4.80 13.14
C TYR A 80 14.12 4.38 14.59
N ARG A 81 14.99 3.55 15.19
CA ARG A 81 14.86 3.15 16.60
C ARG A 81 14.89 4.36 17.53
N ARG A 82 15.78 5.33 17.28
CA ARG A 82 15.86 6.55 18.08
C ARG A 82 14.59 7.39 17.99
N ARG A 83 14.05 7.59 16.78
CA ARG A 83 12.85 8.42 16.54
C ARG A 83 11.55 7.77 17.01
N MET A 84 11.47 6.45 16.96
CA MET A 84 10.25 5.71 17.28
C MET A 84 10.19 5.17 18.71
N ALA A 85 11.24 5.41 19.51
CA ALA A 85 11.44 4.83 20.85
C ALA A 85 10.26 5.07 21.80
N GLU A 86 9.61 6.23 21.72
CA GLU A 86 8.52 6.62 22.62
C GLU A 86 7.13 6.26 22.09
N THR A 87 7.07 5.54 20.97
CA THR A 87 5.79 5.16 20.34
C THR A 87 5.41 3.72 20.67
N SER A 88 4.12 3.48 20.85
CA SER A 88 3.56 2.12 20.92
C SER A 88 3.32 1.50 19.54
N LEU A 89 3.61 2.23 18.46
CA LEU A 89 3.38 1.78 17.09
C LEU A 89 4.27 0.58 16.76
N ARG A 90 3.72 -0.31 15.93
CA ARG A 90 4.38 -1.53 15.46
C ARG A 90 4.15 -1.65 13.96
N PHE A 91 5.24 -1.49 13.20
CA PHE A 91 5.23 -1.63 11.76
C PHE A 91 5.86 -2.96 11.35
N ARG A 92 5.41 -3.50 10.22
CA ARG A 92 5.99 -4.69 9.62
C ARG A 92 6.62 -4.29 8.29
N THR A 93 7.91 -4.58 8.13
CA THR A 93 8.67 -4.27 6.90
C THR A 93 8.61 -5.42 5.88
N GLU A 94 8.00 -6.54 6.27
CA GLU A 94 7.70 -7.75 5.50
C GLU A 94 6.39 -8.39 6.02
N LEU A 95 5.73 -9.24 5.23
CA LEU A 95 4.45 -9.88 5.58
C LEU A 95 4.60 -11.36 5.91
#